data_AF-A0A8B6CXN4-F1
#
_entry.id   AF-A0A8B6CXN4-F1
#
_cell.length_a   1.000
_cell.length_b   1.000
_cell.length_c   1.000
_cell.angle_alpha   90.00
_cell.angle_beta   90.00
_cell.angle_gamma   90.00
#
_symmetry.space_group_name_H-M   'P 1'
#
loop_
_entity.id
_entity.type
_entity.pdbx_description
1 polymer ?
#
loop_
_entity_poly.entity_id
_entity_poly.type
_entity_poly.pdbx_seq_one_letter_code
_entity_poly.pdbx_strand_id
1 'polypeptide(L)'
;MIQKTDVLRYRKYDDLGYRKTDVVGYRKTDVLGYKKSDVLEYRKSDVLGYSKSYILGYRKTDVQGYRKYDDLEYRKTDVLGFRKSDVLGYRKTDVLGFRKSDILGYRKADILGYRKADILGYRKDDVRGYRKTDVLGYRKADILGHRKTDVLGYRKADILGYRKADVRGYRKTDVLGYRKSDILGHRKTDVRGYRKTDVLGYRKSDILGC
;
A
#
# COMPACT_ATOMS: atom_id res chain seq x y z
N MET A 1 22.24 -2.13 -32.35
CA MET A 1 21.07 -3.03 -32.28
C MET A 1 20.16 -2.67 -31.11
N ILE A 2 18.96 -2.16 -31.41
CA ILE A 2 17.89 -1.94 -30.44
C ILE A 2 16.94 -3.13 -30.62
N GLN A 3 17.04 -4.14 -29.77
CA GLN A 3 15.99 -5.16 -29.70
C GLN A 3 14.79 -4.52 -28.98
N LYS A 4 13.83 -4.03 -29.76
CA LYS A 4 12.48 -3.67 -29.32
C LYS A 4 11.63 -4.90 -29.61
N THR A 5 11.14 -5.56 -28.56
CA THR A 5 10.22 -6.69 -28.68
C THR A 5 8.82 -6.18 -28.38
N ASP A 6 7.99 -6.11 -29.43
CA ASP A 6 6.56 -5.81 -29.34
C ASP A 6 5.80 -7.13 -29.52
N VAL A 7 5.08 -7.60 -28.50
CA VAL A 7 4.41 -8.91 -28.51
C VAL A 7 2.92 -8.76 -28.24
N LEU A 8 2.09 -9.15 -29.22
CA LEU A 8 0.62 -9.20 -29.14
C LEU A 8 0.16 -10.65 -29.23
N ARG A 9 -0.28 -11.28 -28.12
CA ARG A 9 -0.61 -12.72 -28.14
C ARG A 9 -1.75 -13.14 -27.18
N TYR A 10 -2.56 -14.10 -27.63
CA TYR A 10 -3.86 -14.46 -27.02
C TYR A 10 -3.86 -15.63 -26.01
N ARG A 11 -2.78 -16.43 -25.88
CA ARG A 11 -2.83 -17.75 -25.19
C ARG A 11 -1.91 -17.88 -23.96
N LYS A 12 -0.69 -18.39 -24.11
CA LYS A 12 0.34 -18.47 -23.07
C LYS A 12 1.68 -18.14 -23.70
N TYR A 13 2.50 -17.32 -23.05
CA TYR A 13 3.86 -17.05 -23.50
C TYR A 13 4.71 -16.46 -22.37
N ASP A 14 6.03 -16.58 -22.57
CA ASP A 14 7.06 -16.07 -21.68
C ASP A 14 7.91 -15.08 -22.49
N ASP A 15 8.03 -13.83 -22.02
CA ASP A 15 8.77 -12.78 -22.72
C ASP A 15 10.01 -12.33 -21.92
N LEU A 16 11.16 -12.31 -22.61
CA LEU A 16 12.46 -11.93 -22.05
C LEU A 16 13.00 -10.70 -22.77
N GLY A 17 13.12 -9.58 -22.05
CA GLY A 17 13.52 -8.30 -22.62
C GLY A 17 14.65 -7.60 -21.87
N TYR A 18 15.76 -7.33 -22.56
CA TYR A 18 16.92 -6.67 -21.92
C TYR A 18 16.87 -5.13 -21.97
N ARG A 19 16.41 -4.53 -23.08
CA ARG A 19 16.41 -3.06 -23.28
C ARG A 19 15.02 -2.42 -23.15
N LYS A 20 14.10 -2.75 -24.05
CA LYS A 20 12.71 -2.29 -24.03
C LYS A 20 11.80 -3.44 -24.41
N THR A 21 10.81 -3.73 -23.58
CA THR A 21 9.79 -4.75 -23.82
C THR A 21 8.40 -4.14 -23.68
N ASP A 22 7.60 -4.25 -24.72
CA ASP A 22 6.20 -3.85 -24.71
C ASP A 22 5.35 -5.12 -24.92
N VAL A 23 4.57 -5.52 -23.91
CA VAL A 23 3.87 -6.81 -23.88
C VAL A 23 2.36 -6.61 -23.72
N VAL A 24 1.57 -7.26 -24.59
CA VAL A 24 0.10 -7.26 -24.50
C VAL A 24 -0.44 -8.69 -24.52
N GLY A 25 -0.98 -9.12 -23.38
CA GLY A 25 -1.38 -10.51 -23.13
C GLY A 25 -2.81 -10.68 -22.65
N TYR A 26 -3.51 -11.71 -23.14
CA TYR A 26 -4.91 -11.94 -22.76
C TYR A 26 -5.13 -13.02 -21.67
N ARG A 27 -4.33 -14.10 -21.62
CA ARG A 27 -4.65 -15.31 -20.82
C ARG A 27 -3.67 -15.64 -19.69
N LYS A 28 -2.42 -16.01 -20.00
CA LYS A 28 -1.34 -16.23 -19.02
C LYS A 28 -0.05 -15.74 -19.62
N THR A 29 0.72 -15.00 -18.85
CA THR A 29 1.85 -14.24 -19.36
C THR A 29 2.89 -14.05 -18.29
N ASP A 30 4.11 -14.45 -18.59
CA ASP A 30 5.23 -14.40 -17.67
C ASP A 30 6.29 -13.47 -18.31
N VAL A 31 6.55 -12.31 -17.70
CA VAL A 31 7.38 -11.25 -18.31
C VAL A 31 8.60 -10.94 -17.45
N LEU A 32 9.79 -11.01 -18.06
CA LEU A 32 11.05 -10.60 -17.45
C LEU A 32 11.65 -9.38 -18.18
N GLY A 33 11.57 -8.22 -17.53
CA GLY A 33 12.06 -6.95 -18.06
C GLY A 33 13.26 -6.38 -17.31
N TYR A 34 14.36 -6.10 -18.00
CA TYR A 34 15.58 -5.61 -17.35
C TYR A 34 15.68 -4.08 -17.23
N LYS A 35 15.52 -3.33 -18.34
CA LYS A 35 15.67 -1.86 -18.36
C LYS A 35 14.36 -1.08 -18.33
N LYS A 36 13.50 -1.28 -19.34
CA LYS A 36 12.16 -0.69 -19.43
C LYS A 36 11.17 -1.76 -19.91
N SER A 37 10.08 -1.93 -19.18
CA SER A 37 9.00 -2.86 -19.57
C SER A 37 7.64 -2.19 -19.40
N ASP A 38 6.82 -2.23 -20.44
CA ASP A 38 5.43 -1.79 -20.40
C ASP A 38 4.54 -3.03 -20.66
N VAL A 39 3.70 -3.42 -19.71
CA VAL A 39 2.96 -4.69 -19.72
C VAL A 39 1.46 -4.44 -19.54
N LEU A 40 0.63 -4.92 -20.47
CA LEU A 40 -0.83 -4.80 -20.43
C LEU A 40 -1.47 -6.17 -20.50
N GLU A 41 -2.20 -6.55 -19.45
CA GLU A 41 -2.66 -7.92 -19.28
C GLU A 41 -4.07 -8.07 -18.70
N TYR A 42 -4.81 -9.05 -19.25
CA TYR A 42 -6.22 -9.22 -18.89
C TYR A 42 -6.48 -10.27 -17.79
N ARG A 43 -5.83 -11.45 -17.82
CA ARG A 43 -6.30 -12.60 -17.02
C ARG A 43 -5.35 -13.09 -15.92
N LYS A 44 -4.09 -13.38 -16.23
CA LYS A 44 -3.07 -13.85 -15.27
C LYS A 44 -1.69 -13.39 -15.73
N SER A 45 -0.94 -12.76 -14.83
CA SER A 45 0.40 -12.23 -15.08
C SER A 45 1.35 -12.61 -13.98
N ASP A 46 2.59 -12.92 -14.35
CA ASP A 46 3.73 -12.96 -13.45
C ASP A 46 4.80 -12.01 -14.04
N VAL A 47 5.05 -10.84 -13.44
CA VAL A 47 5.95 -9.81 -14.00
C VAL A 47 7.13 -9.52 -13.08
N LEU A 48 8.35 -9.70 -13.60
CA LEU A 48 9.60 -9.37 -12.92
C LEU A 48 10.33 -8.22 -13.62
N GLY A 49 10.37 -7.06 -12.96
CA GLY A 49 10.93 -5.82 -13.49
C GLY A 49 12.14 -5.30 -12.70
N TYR A 50 13.31 -5.17 -13.33
CA TYR A 50 14.52 -4.74 -12.64
C TYR A 50 14.69 -3.22 -12.50
N SER A 51 14.38 -2.44 -13.55
CA SER A 51 14.73 -1.02 -13.59
C SER A 51 13.54 -0.06 -13.62
N LYS A 52 12.76 -0.05 -14.70
CA LYS A 52 11.53 0.73 -14.86
C LYS A 52 10.45 -0.15 -15.44
N SER A 53 9.32 -0.27 -14.76
CA SER A 53 8.23 -1.14 -15.20
C SER A 53 6.88 -0.46 -15.02
N TYR A 54 6.01 -0.58 -16.01
CA TYR A 54 4.63 -0.10 -15.97
C TYR A 54 3.71 -1.28 -16.25
N ILE A 55 2.85 -1.64 -15.31
CA ILE A 55 2.02 -2.85 -15.41
C ILE A 55 0.55 -2.47 -15.24
N LEU A 56 -0.27 -2.89 -16.20
CA LEU A 56 -1.71 -2.74 -16.17
C LEU A 56 -2.38 -4.12 -16.21
N GLY A 57 -2.97 -4.51 -15.08
CA GLY A 57 -3.58 -5.83 -14.89
C GLY A 57 -5.09 -5.77 -14.61
N TYR A 58 -5.87 -6.67 -15.22
CA TYR A 58 -7.31 -6.71 -14.93
C TYR A 58 -7.74 -7.74 -13.87
N ARG A 59 -7.26 -8.99 -13.93
CA ARG A 59 -7.84 -10.10 -13.14
C ARG A 59 -6.97 -10.66 -12.01
N LYS A 60 -5.72 -11.03 -12.30
CA LYS A 60 -4.75 -11.59 -11.36
C LYS A 60 -3.34 -11.28 -11.89
N THR A 61 -2.47 -10.84 -11.01
CA THR A 61 -1.24 -10.19 -11.41
C THR A 61 -0.32 -10.26 -10.20
N ASP A 62 0.84 -10.88 -10.39
CA ASP A 62 1.89 -10.96 -9.38
C ASP A 62 3.08 -10.17 -9.91
N VAL A 63 3.50 -9.14 -9.18
CA VAL A 63 4.53 -8.19 -9.64
C VAL A 63 5.69 -8.12 -8.66
N GLN A 64 6.90 -8.19 -9.20
CA GLN A 64 8.12 -7.92 -8.46
C GLN A 64 8.96 -6.84 -9.16
N GLY A 65 9.07 -5.68 -8.51
CA GLY A 65 9.76 -4.51 -9.03
C GLY A 65 10.96 -4.08 -8.16
N TYR A 66 12.15 -4.01 -8.75
CA TYR A 66 13.37 -3.71 -7.99
C TYR A 66 13.66 -2.21 -7.82
N ARG A 67 13.65 -1.42 -8.90
CA ARG A 67 14.15 -0.03 -8.86
C ARG A 67 13.06 1.04 -8.90
N LYS A 68 12.21 1.03 -9.92
CA LYS A 68 11.04 1.91 -10.08
C LYS A 68 9.96 1.12 -10.81
N TYR A 69 8.75 1.11 -10.30
CA TYR A 69 7.64 0.51 -11.02
C TYR A 69 6.31 1.11 -10.57
N ASP A 70 5.37 1.10 -11.50
CA ASP A 70 4.02 1.62 -11.33
C ASP A 70 3.03 0.51 -11.75
N ASP A 71 2.16 0.11 -10.83
CA ASP A 71 1.20 -0.99 -11.02
C ASP A 71 -0.24 -0.50 -10.86
N LEU A 72 -1.08 -0.78 -11.85
CA LEU A 72 -2.50 -0.45 -11.83
C LEU A 72 -3.34 -1.70 -12.05
N GLU A 73 -4.16 -2.05 -11.06
CA GLU A 73 -4.82 -3.35 -11.06
C GLU A 73 -6.26 -3.37 -10.54
N TYR A 74 -7.12 -4.15 -11.21
CA TYR A 74 -8.55 -4.11 -10.95
C TYR A 74 -9.09 -5.17 -9.97
N ARG A 75 -8.63 -6.43 -10.03
CA ARG A 75 -9.25 -7.53 -9.22
C ARG A 75 -8.40 -8.09 -8.09
N LYS A 76 -7.21 -8.59 -8.37
CA LYS A 76 -6.32 -9.25 -7.40
C LYS A 76 -4.89 -8.94 -7.80
N THR A 77 -4.15 -8.39 -6.86
CA THR A 77 -2.77 -7.95 -7.05
C THR A 77 -1.93 -8.33 -5.86
N ASP A 78 -0.79 -8.94 -6.13
CA ASP A 78 0.25 -9.22 -5.13
C ASP A 78 1.55 -8.55 -5.61
N VAL A 79 2.05 -7.57 -4.85
CA VAL A 79 3.12 -6.68 -5.31
C VAL A 79 4.28 -6.61 -4.32
N LEU A 80 5.50 -6.82 -4.84
CA LEU A 80 6.75 -6.69 -4.10
C LEU A 80 7.65 -5.59 -4.67
N GLY A 81 7.88 -4.54 -3.88
CA GLY A 81 8.64 -3.36 -4.30
C GLY A 81 9.85 -3.01 -3.46
N PHE A 82 11.05 -2.98 -4.07
CA PHE A 82 12.28 -2.77 -3.30
C PHE A 82 12.71 -1.31 -3.11
N ARG A 83 12.65 -0.47 -4.15
CA ARG A 83 13.18 0.92 -4.09
C ARG A 83 12.12 2.01 -4.15
N LYS A 84 11.34 2.05 -5.23
CA LYS A 84 10.26 3.01 -5.49
C LYS A 84 9.12 2.27 -6.16
N SER A 85 7.92 2.42 -5.64
CA SER A 85 6.74 1.68 -6.05
C SER A 85 5.49 2.53 -5.92
N ASP A 86 4.73 2.66 -7.00
CA ASP A 86 3.43 3.32 -6.97
C ASP A 86 2.37 2.26 -7.34
N VAL A 87 1.47 1.92 -6.41
CA VAL A 87 0.55 0.78 -6.57
C VAL A 87 -0.89 1.23 -6.37
N LEU A 88 -1.74 0.98 -7.36
CA LEU A 88 -3.18 1.22 -7.30
C LEU A 88 -3.95 -0.08 -7.53
N GLY A 89 -4.61 -0.57 -6.48
CA GLY A 89 -5.42 -1.79 -6.53
C GLY A 89 -6.88 -1.58 -6.13
N TYR A 90 -7.81 -2.07 -6.95
CA TYR A 90 -9.24 -1.76 -6.76
C TYR A 90 -10.02 -2.73 -5.87
N ARG A 91 -9.77 -4.06 -5.93
CA ARG A 91 -10.58 -5.06 -5.21
C ARG A 91 -9.88 -5.77 -4.05
N LYS A 92 -8.77 -6.45 -4.32
CA LYS A 92 -7.94 -7.17 -3.34
C LYS A 92 -6.50 -6.90 -3.69
N THR A 93 -5.74 -6.41 -2.72
CA THR A 93 -4.42 -5.85 -2.96
C THR A 93 -3.50 -6.17 -1.80
N ASP A 94 -2.44 -6.94 -2.05
CA ASP A 94 -1.43 -7.24 -1.05
C ASP A 94 -0.11 -6.61 -1.51
N VAL A 95 0.43 -5.66 -0.73
CA VAL A 95 1.59 -4.86 -1.16
C VAL A 95 2.68 -4.85 -0.10
N LEU A 96 3.91 -5.14 -0.53
CA LEU A 96 5.10 -5.05 0.29
C LEU A 96 6.12 -4.05 -0.30
N GLY A 97 6.25 -2.88 0.33
CA GLY A 97 7.16 -1.81 -0.07
C GLY A 97 8.33 -1.61 0.89
N PHE A 98 9.58 -1.69 0.40
CA PHE A 98 10.77 -1.61 1.27
C PHE A 98 11.30 -0.19 1.53
N ARG A 99 11.37 0.67 0.51
CA ARG A 99 12.06 1.99 0.62
C ARG A 99 11.15 3.21 0.52
N LYS A 100 10.49 3.39 -0.62
CA LYS A 100 9.54 4.46 -0.89
C LYS A 100 8.37 3.83 -1.62
N SER A 101 7.17 3.98 -1.09
CA SER A 101 5.99 3.34 -1.66
C SER A 101 4.74 4.20 -1.49
N ASP A 102 4.05 4.48 -2.58
CA ASP A 102 2.77 5.17 -2.57
C ASP A 102 1.70 4.16 -2.97
N ILE A 103 0.77 3.85 -2.07
CA ILE A 103 -0.10 2.68 -2.19
C ILE A 103 -1.56 3.08 -1.96
N LEU A 104 -2.42 2.78 -2.94
CA LEU A 104 -3.86 3.03 -2.89
C LEU A 104 -4.66 1.73 -3.04
N GLY A 105 -5.39 1.37 -1.98
CA GLY A 105 -6.30 0.23 -1.91
C GLY A 105 -7.77 0.64 -1.77
N TYR A 106 -8.65 0.16 -2.66
CA TYR A 106 -10.04 0.64 -2.70
C TYR A 106 -11.08 -0.20 -1.96
N ARG A 107 -10.88 -1.52 -1.80
CA ARG A 107 -11.88 -2.42 -1.20
C ARG A 107 -11.36 -3.30 -0.08
N LYS A 108 -10.26 -4.02 -0.34
CA LYS A 108 -9.56 -4.87 0.62
C LYS A 108 -8.08 -4.72 0.31
N ALA A 109 -7.29 -4.25 1.27
CA ALA A 109 -5.87 -4.08 1.07
C ALA A 109 -5.07 -4.45 2.31
N ASP A 110 -4.06 -5.29 2.13
CA ASP A 110 -3.08 -5.63 3.17
C ASP A 110 -1.75 -5.02 2.75
N ILE A 111 -1.32 -3.99 3.47
CA ILE A 111 -0.24 -3.10 3.02
C ILE A 111 0.87 -3.04 4.06
N LEU A 112 2.10 -3.34 3.66
CA LEU A 112 3.27 -3.26 4.50
C LEU A 112 4.35 -2.35 3.89
N GLY A 113 4.67 -1.26 4.60
CA GLY A 113 5.70 -0.27 4.24
C GLY A 113 6.84 -0.19 5.26
N TYR A 114 8.09 -0.38 4.82
CA TYR A 114 9.24 -0.42 5.74
C TYR A 114 9.86 0.95 6.07
N ARG A 115 10.19 1.77 5.06
CA ARG A 115 11.01 2.99 5.28
C ARG A 115 10.26 4.31 5.15
N LYS A 116 9.63 4.55 4.00
CA LYS A 116 8.76 5.69 3.72
C LYS A 116 7.57 5.16 2.93
N ALA A 117 6.36 5.31 3.46
CA ALA A 117 5.17 4.84 2.77
C ALA A 117 4.00 5.80 2.97
N ASP A 118 3.35 6.15 1.87
CA ASP A 118 2.12 6.94 1.88
C ASP A 118 1.00 6.00 1.44
N ILE A 119 0.04 5.76 2.33
CA ILE A 119 -0.91 4.65 2.21
C ILE A 119 -2.34 5.18 2.33
N LEU A 120 -3.15 4.92 1.31
CA LEU A 120 -4.56 5.29 1.26
C LEU A 120 -5.43 4.03 1.12
N GLY A 121 -6.26 3.79 2.14
CA GLY A 121 -7.22 2.70 2.22
C GLY A 121 -8.66 3.22 2.28
N TYR A 122 -9.54 2.75 1.39
CA TYR A 122 -10.90 3.25 1.33
C TYR A 122 -11.94 2.43 2.13
N ARG A 123 -11.79 1.11 2.28
CA ARG A 123 -12.90 0.25 2.73
C ARG A 123 -12.57 -0.69 3.89
N LYS A 124 -11.56 -1.53 3.73
CA LYS A 124 -11.14 -2.57 4.69
C LYS A 124 -9.65 -2.77 4.47
N ASP A 125 -8.85 -2.11 5.28
CA ASP A 125 -7.44 -1.96 4.99
C ASP A 125 -6.63 -2.26 6.24
N ASP A 126 -5.68 -3.18 6.14
CA ASP A 126 -4.76 -3.54 7.21
C ASP A 126 -3.39 -2.99 6.84
N VAL A 127 -2.91 -2.01 7.59
CA VAL A 127 -1.73 -1.22 7.23
C VAL A 127 -0.65 -1.35 8.30
N ARG A 128 0.57 -1.70 7.88
CA ARG A 128 1.75 -1.78 8.74
C ARG A 128 2.86 -0.87 8.24
N GLY A 129 3.36 0.00 9.13
CA GLY A 129 4.39 0.99 8.85
C GLY A 129 5.54 0.96 9.86
N TYR A 130 6.78 0.76 9.39
CA TYR A 130 7.92 0.61 10.31
C TYR A 130 8.67 1.91 10.67
N ARG A 131 8.90 2.83 9.72
CA ARG A 131 9.77 4.00 9.97
C ARG A 131 9.06 5.35 9.87
N LYS A 132 8.64 5.75 8.67
CA LYS A 132 7.90 6.98 8.39
C LYS A 132 6.72 6.59 7.52
N THR A 133 5.50 6.70 8.03
CA THR A 133 4.32 6.30 7.26
C THR A 133 3.17 7.23 7.51
N ASP A 134 2.54 7.65 6.42
CA ASP A 134 1.34 8.47 6.45
C ASP A 134 0.19 7.59 5.97
N VAL A 135 -0.86 7.45 6.78
CA VAL A 135 -1.95 6.51 6.53
C VAL A 135 -3.29 7.24 6.58
N LEU A 136 -4.07 7.12 5.50
CA LEU A 136 -5.45 7.59 5.43
C LEU A 136 -6.40 6.40 5.26
N GLY A 137 -7.23 6.16 6.26
CA GLY A 137 -8.24 5.09 6.28
C GLY A 137 -9.66 5.65 6.32
N TYR A 138 -10.50 5.32 5.31
CA TYR A 138 -11.83 5.92 5.22
C TYR A 138 -12.94 5.17 5.97
N ARG A 139 -13.11 3.85 5.77
CA ARG A 139 -14.23 3.10 6.41
C ARG A 139 -13.83 2.22 7.59
N LYS A 140 -12.93 1.26 7.38
CA LYS A 140 -12.42 0.34 8.40
C LYS A 140 -10.93 0.18 8.13
N ALA A 141 -10.10 0.61 9.07
CA ALA A 141 -8.66 0.54 8.92
C ALA A 141 -8.01 0.09 10.23
N ASP A 142 -7.15 -0.92 10.14
CA ASP A 142 -6.35 -1.39 11.27
C ASP A 142 -4.90 -0.99 10.98
N ILE A 143 -4.35 -0.10 11.79
CA ILE A 143 -3.11 0.62 11.46
C ILE A 143 -2.06 0.40 12.55
N LEU A 144 -0.93 -0.17 12.15
CA LEU A 144 0.22 -0.42 13.02
C LEU A 144 1.41 0.45 12.63
N GLY A 145 1.84 1.31 13.54
CA GLY A 145 2.95 2.24 13.35
C GLY A 145 4.07 2.08 14.38
N HIS A 146 5.31 1.87 13.92
CA HIS A 146 6.44 1.65 14.84
C HIS A 146 7.20 2.91 15.26
N ARG A 147 7.63 3.77 14.33
CA ARG A 147 8.54 4.90 14.66
C ARG A 147 7.93 6.29 14.57
N LYS A 148 7.46 6.68 13.40
CA LYS A 148 6.81 7.97 13.13
C LYS A 148 5.64 7.71 12.18
N THR A 149 4.43 7.93 12.66
CA THR A 149 3.23 7.61 11.91
C THR A 149 2.18 8.68 12.06
N ASP A 150 1.70 9.20 10.94
CA ASP A 150 0.61 10.15 10.91
C ASP A 150 -0.61 9.43 10.35
N VAL A 151 -1.71 9.42 11.12
CA VAL A 151 -2.88 8.60 10.80
C VAL A 151 -4.14 9.44 10.80
N LEU A 152 -4.90 9.32 9.71
CA LEU A 152 -6.22 9.93 9.58
C LEU A 152 -7.27 8.83 9.34
N GLY A 153 -8.15 8.64 10.32
CA GLY A 153 -9.23 7.65 10.31
C GLY A 153 -10.61 8.28 10.29
N TYR A 154 -11.44 7.96 9.29
CA TYR A 154 -12.73 8.65 9.11
C TYR A 154 -13.92 7.98 9.82
N ARG A 155 -14.16 6.68 9.62
CA ARG A 155 -15.33 5.98 10.20
C ARG A 155 -15.01 5.06 11.38
N LYS A 156 -14.16 4.07 11.17
CA LYS A 156 -13.69 3.11 12.17
C LYS A 156 -12.20 2.91 11.94
N ALA A 157 -11.38 3.20 12.94
CA ALA A 157 -9.95 2.99 12.86
C ALA A 157 -9.40 2.51 14.19
N ASP A 158 -8.63 1.41 14.15
CA ASP A 158 -7.94 0.86 15.29
C ASP A 158 -6.44 1.11 15.07
N ILE A 159 -5.82 1.89 15.95
CA ILE A 159 -4.50 2.48 15.69
C ILE A 159 -3.55 2.13 16.83
N LEU A 160 -2.43 1.48 16.46
CA LEU A 160 -1.37 1.12 17.39
C LEU A 160 -0.07 1.86 17.02
N GLY A 161 0.35 2.78 17.89
CA GLY A 161 1.56 3.60 17.71
C GLY A 161 2.62 3.32 18.79
N TYR A 162 3.83 2.93 18.40
CA TYR A 162 4.88 2.59 19.38
C TYR A 162 5.73 3.78 19.86
N ARG A 163 6.20 4.65 18.97
CA ARG A 163 7.20 5.68 19.34
C ARG A 163 6.71 7.12 19.21
N LYS A 164 6.22 7.51 18.04
CA LYS A 164 5.60 8.81 17.77
C LYS A 164 4.43 8.57 16.82
N ALA A 165 3.23 8.96 17.25
CA ALA A 165 2.03 8.82 16.43
C ALA A 165 1.13 10.04 16.57
N ASP A 166 0.78 10.65 15.44
CA ASP A 166 -0.18 11.75 15.38
C ASP A 166 -1.45 11.19 14.75
N VAL A 167 -2.55 11.20 15.51
CA VAL A 167 -3.78 10.50 15.14
C VAL A 167 -4.95 11.46 15.09
N ARG A 168 -5.67 11.45 13.97
CA ARG A 168 -6.91 12.18 13.78
C ARG A 168 -8.05 11.22 13.47
N GLY A 169 -9.06 11.21 14.34
CA GLY A 169 -10.21 10.33 14.28
C GLY A 169 -11.54 11.08 14.20
N TYR A 170 -12.39 10.76 13.21
CA TYR A 170 -13.66 11.48 13.03
C TYR A 170 -14.87 10.84 13.72
N ARG A 171 -15.07 9.51 13.60
CA ARG A 171 -16.29 8.84 14.10
C ARG A 171 -16.06 7.88 15.27
N LYS A 172 -15.36 6.79 15.03
CA LYS A 172 -15.00 5.77 16.05
C LYS A 172 -13.52 5.46 15.87
N THR A 173 -12.73 5.70 16.90
CA THR A 173 -11.29 5.46 16.84
C THR A 173 -10.77 4.95 18.16
N ASP A 174 -10.08 3.82 18.12
CA ASP A 174 -9.43 3.24 19.27
C ASP A 174 -7.93 3.39 19.08
N VAL A 175 -7.26 4.05 20.03
CA VAL A 175 -5.85 4.41 19.90
C VAL A 175 -5.06 3.87 21.08
N LEU A 176 -4.02 3.09 20.79
CA LEU A 176 -3.06 2.62 21.77
C LEU A 176 -1.67 3.20 21.45
N GLY A 177 -1.19 4.08 22.33
CA GLY A 177 0.06 4.82 22.19
C GLY A 177 1.08 4.49 23.29
N TYR A 178 2.29 4.07 22.92
CA TYR A 178 3.30 3.63 23.92
C TYR A 178 4.25 4.71 24.43
N ARG A 179 4.66 5.68 23.61
CA ARG A 179 5.70 6.66 24.00
C ARG A 179 5.28 8.12 23.88
N LYS A 180 4.97 8.57 22.68
CA LYS A 180 4.53 9.93 22.38
C LYS A 180 3.38 9.86 21.38
N SER A 181 2.23 10.40 21.74
CA SER A 181 1.06 10.39 20.89
C SER A 181 0.23 11.66 21.04
N ASP A 182 -0.12 12.26 19.91
CA ASP A 182 -1.00 13.42 19.85
C ASP A 182 -2.28 12.97 19.15
N ILE A 183 -3.42 13.03 19.86
CA ILE A 183 -4.67 12.41 19.43
C ILE A 183 -5.79 13.44 19.38
N LEU A 184 -6.41 13.58 18.21
CA LEU A 184 -7.57 14.42 17.98
C LEU A 184 -8.78 13.56 17.62
N GLY A 185 -9.80 13.56 18.47
CA GLY A 185 -11.02 12.76 18.30
C GLY A 185 -12.29 13.62 18.21
N HIS A 186 -13.13 13.41 17.20
CA HIS A 186 -14.36 14.23 17.03
C HIS A 186 -15.64 13.64 17.63
N ARG A 187 -15.84 12.32 17.63
CA ARG A 187 -17.12 11.71 18.06
C ARG A 187 -16.98 10.71 19.20
N LYS A 188 -16.40 9.53 18.94
CA LYS A 188 -16.14 8.48 19.91
C LYS A 188 -14.69 8.07 19.78
N THR A 189 -13.91 8.30 20.84
CA THR A 189 -12.48 8.01 20.83
C THR A 189 -12.06 7.39 22.14
N ASP A 190 -11.52 6.19 22.08
CA ASP A 190 -10.99 5.48 23.25
C ASP A 190 -9.46 5.49 23.14
N VAL A 191 -8.79 6.07 24.14
CA VAL A 191 -7.34 6.25 24.15
C VAL A 191 -6.72 5.53 25.32
N ARG A 192 -5.69 4.73 25.03
CA ARG A 192 -4.79 4.19 26.03
C ARG A 192 -3.35 4.63 25.78
N GLY A 193 -2.81 5.39 26.72
CA GLY A 193 -1.44 5.94 26.68
C GLY A 193 -0.56 5.39 27.80
N TYR A 194 0.74 5.22 27.57
CA TYR A 194 1.67 4.69 28.59
C TYR A 194 2.77 5.65 29.06
N ARG A 195 3.02 6.79 28.38
CA ARG A 195 4.12 7.70 28.74
C ARG A 195 3.81 9.17 28.54
N LYS A 196 3.58 9.60 27.30
CA LYS A 196 3.26 10.99 26.95
C LYS A 196 2.16 10.97 25.90
N THR A 197 0.99 11.44 26.27
CA THR A 197 -0.18 11.40 25.41
C THR A 197 -0.98 12.67 25.61
N ASP A 198 -1.11 13.45 24.53
CA ASP A 198 -1.96 14.62 24.48
C ASP A 198 -3.23 14.26 23.71
N VAL A 199 -4.40 14.46 24.34
CA VAL A 199 -5.69 14.08 23.75
C VAL A 199 -6.63 15.27 23.74
N LEU A 200 -7.20 15.57 22.58
CA LEU A 200 -8.28 16.54 22.43
C LEU A 200 -9.52 15.84 21.84
N GLY A 201 -10.63 15.90 22.58
CA GLY A 201 -11.89 15.27 22.24
C GLY A 201 -13.04 16.28 22.15
N TYR A 202 -13.89 16.18 21.13
CA TYR A 202 -15.03 17.10 20.95
C TYR A 202 -16.38 16.59 21.46
N ARG A 203 -16.59 15.27 21.62
CA ARG A 203 -17.89 14.71 22.05
C ARG A 203 -17.76 13.67 23.17
N LYS A 204 -17.41 12.42 22.85
CA LYS A 204 -17.24 11.34 23.83
C LYS A 204 -15.82 10.79 23.71
N SER A 205 -15.05 10.89 24.78
CA SER A 205 -13.69 10.38 24.86
C SER A 205 -13.48 9.67 26.18
N ASP A 206 -13.01 8.42 26.11
CA ASP A 206 -12.61 7.65 27.29
C ASP A 206 -11.07 7.55 27.24
N ILE A 207 -10.38 8.15 28.22
CA ILE A 207 -8.91 8.29 28.23
C ILE A 207 -8.36 7.56 29.45
N LEU A 208 -7.49 6.58 29.22
CA LEU A 208 -6.77 5.84 30.25
C LEU A 208 -5.27 5.99 30.00
N GLY A 209 -4.57 6.71 30.88
CA GLY A 209 -3.13 6.90 30.78
C GLY A 209 -2.45 7.01 32.15
N CYS A 210 -1.21 6.54 32.23
CA CYS A 210 -0.28 6.81 33.32
C CYS A 210 0.76 7.83 32.88
#